data_AF-A0A960N3G1-F1
#
_entry.id   AF-A0A960N3G1-F1
#
_cell.length_a   1.000
_cell.length_b   1.000
_cell.length_c   1.000
_cell.angle_alpha   90.00
_cell.angle_beta   90.00
_cell.angle_gamma   90.00
#
_symmetry.space_group_name_H-M   'P 1'
#
loop_
_entity.id
_entity.type
_entity.pdbx_description
1 polymer ?
#
loop_
_entity_poly.entity_id
_entity_poly.type
_entity_poly.pdbx_seq_one_letter_code
_entity_poly.pdbx_strand_id
1 'polypeptide(L)'
;MLFERSHIGPIVGRLAEEFGIHLGTVSWRFPGWCGLLYDEERYLWGTHFSKKRFSAHCLEEYARTFRTVEVDSTYYALPKMDFIDGLAAQVPKDFVFSFKVPDDITIKTFPHLNTFGDRAGKANPYFL
;
A
#
# COMPACT_ATOMS: atom_id res chain seq x y z
N MET A 1 2.45 18.52 -16.57
CA MET A 1 1.14 18.57 -15.90
C MET A 1 1.41 18.22 -14.44
N LEU A 2 1.27 19.15 -13.50
CA LEU A 2 1.48 18.86 -12.07
C LEU A 2 0.26 18.10 -11.53
N PHE A 3 0.50 17.15 -10.64
CA PHE A 3 -0.55 16.45 -9.89
C PHE A 3 -1.07 17.38 -8.79
N GLU A 4 -2.34 17.81 -8.87
CA GLU A 4 -2.96 18.68 -7.87
C GLU A 4 -3.94 17.90 -6.97
N ARG A 5 -3.51 17.62 -5.74
CA ARG A 5 -4.31 16.92 -4.70
C ARG A 5 -5.70 17.52 -4.49
N SER A 6 -5.78 18.85 -4.46
CA SER A 6 -7.03 19.61 -4.23
C SER A 6 -8.07 19.39 -5.31
N HIS A 7 -7.65 19.06 -6.54
CA HIS A 7 -8.54 18.78 -7.65
C HIS A 7 -8.87 17.28 -7.75
N ILE A 8 -7.86 16.41 -7.59
CA ILE A 8 -8.02 14.96 -7.77
C ILE A 8 -8.81 14.32 -6.62
N GLY A 9 -8.55 14.71 -5.37
CA GLY A 9 -9.20 14.12 -4.18
C GLY A 9 -10.73 14.14 -4.25
N PRO A 10 -11.37 15.30 -4.53
CA PRO A 10 -12.83 15.38 -4.68
C PRO A 10 -13.38 14.51 -5.82
N ILE A 11 -12.66 14.38 -6.95
CA ILE A 11 -13.10 13.55 -8.07
C ILE A 11 -13.07 12.07 -7.67
N VAL A 12 -11.97 11.62 -7.08
CA VAL A 12 -11.83 10.23 -6.60
C VAL A 12 -12.84 9.93 -5.50
N GLY A 13 -13.11 10.88 -4.60
CA GLY A 13 -14.15 10.79 -3.58
C GLY A 13 -15.54 10.54 -4.18
N ARG A 14 -15.97 11.38 -5.14
CA ARG A 14 -17.28 11.21 -5.80
C ARG A 14 -17.38 9.88 -6.55
N LEU A 15 -16.31 9.41 -7.20
CA LEU A 15 -16.31 8.10 -7.87
C LEU A 15 -16.58 6.95 -6.89
N ALA A 16 -15.99 6.99 -5.71
CA ALA A 16 -16.22 5.99 -4.68
C ALA A 16 -17.65 6.09 -4.10
N GLU A 17 -18.10 7.29 -3.76
CA GLU A 17 -19.38 7.53 -3.09
C GLU A 17 -20.60 7.33 -4.01
N GLU A 18 -20.55 7.84 -5.24
CA GLU A 18 -21.70 7.83 -6.17
C GLU A 18 -21.75 6.57 -7.05
N PHE A 19 -20.58 5.98 -7.35
CA PHE A 19 -20.49 4.89 -8.33
C PHE A 19 -19.84 3.61 -7.78
N GLY A 20 -19.35 3.62 -6.53
CA GLY A 20 -18.61 2.48 -5.97
C GLY A 20 -17.25 2.23 -6.64
N ILE A 21 -16.76 3.18 -7.45
CA ILE A 21 -15.49 3.05 -8.19
C ILE A 21 -14.36 3.60 -7.32
N HIS A 22 -13.50 2.71 -6.84
CA HIS A 22 -12.38 3.07 -5.98
C HIS A 22 -11.09 3.17 -6.81
N LEU A 23 -10.48 4.36 -6.84
CA LEU A 23 -9.20 4.59 -7.50
C LEU A 23 -8.07 4.69 -6.46
N GLY A 24 -6.95 4.03 -6.76
CA GLY A 24 -5.77 3.95 -5.92
C GLY A 24 -4.56 3.42 -6.69
N THR A 25 -3.50 3.10 -5.96
CA THR A 25 -2.21 2.63 -6.51
C THR A 25 -1.82 1.30 -5.88
N VAL A 26 -0.83 0.64 -6.49
CA VAL A 26 -0.09 -0.45 -5.83
C VAL A 26 0.97 0.16 -4.93
N SER A 27 0.86 -0.11 -3.62
CA SER A 27 1.65 0.54 -2.57
C SER A 27 1.41 2.06 -2.48
N TRP A 28 1.93 2.66 -1.41
CA TRP A 28 1.83 4.10 -1.12
C TRP A 28 3.18 4.71 -0.72
N ARG A 29 4.20 3.89 -0.44
CA ARG A 29 5.45 4.36 0.20
C ARG A 29 6.50 4.80 -0.82
N PHE A 30 6.19 5.83 -1.59
CA PHE A 30 7.11 6.38 -2.61
C PHE A 30 7.52 7.82 -2.28
N PRO A 31 8.73 8.06 -1.73
CA PRO A 31 9.23 9.42 -1.44
C PRO A 31 9.29 10.31 -2.69
N GLY A 32 9.42 9.73 -3.88
CA GLY A 32 9.40 10.47 -5.15
C GLY A 32 8.07 11.18 -5.46
N TRP A 33 7.02 10.96 -4.65
CA TRP A 33 5.77 11.72 -4.73
C TRP A 33 5.74 12.97 -3.82
N CYS A 34 6.84 13.29 -3.14
CA CYS A 34 6.98 14.58 -2.46
C CYS A 34 6.87 15.74 -3.46
N GLY A 35 6.15 16.79 -3.09
CA GLY A 35 5.76 17.89 -3.99
C GLY A 35 4.56 17.58 -4.89
N LEU A 36 4.10 16.32 -4.94
CA LEU A 36 2.90 15.90 -5.66
C LEU A 36 1.82 15.47 -4.64
N LEU A 37 1.80 14.19 -4.27
CA LEU A 37 0.87 13.62 -3.29
C LEU A 37 1.31 13.87 -1.84
N TYR A 38 2.62 14.11 -1.62
CA TYR A 38 3.18 14.24 -0.27
C TYR A 38 3.80 15.62 -0.04
N ASP A 39 3.59 16.15 1.15
CA ASP A 39 4.27 17.33 1.66
C ASP A 39 5.59 16.92 2.31
N GLU A 40 6.70 17.29 1.68
CA GLU A 40 8.05 16.92 2.13
C GLU A 40 8.35 17.41 3.55
N GLU A 41 7.84 18.60 3.92
CA GLU A 41 8.13 19.24 5.21
C GLU A 41 7.70 18.37 6.39
N ARG A 42 6.64 17.57 6.23
CA ARG A 42 6.14 16.64 7.26
C ARG A 42 7.19 15.57 7.64
N TYR A 43 8.08 15.25 6.72
CA TYR A 43 9.03 14.16 6.82
C TYR A 43 10.46 14.63 7.08
N LEU A 44 10.70 15.93 7.10
CA LEU A 44 12.00 16.49 7.47
C LEU A 44 12.23 16.41 8.98
N TRP A 45 13.49 16.20 9.36
CA TRP A 45 14.01 16.39 10.71
C TRP A 45 15.25 17.27 10.60
N GLY A 46 15.09 18.56 10.91
CA GLY A 46 16.05 19.59 10.51
C GLY A 46 16.06 19.71 8.97
N THR A 47 17.23 19.55 8.37
CA THR A 47 17.41 19.57 6.90
C THR A 47 17.37 18.17 6.26
N HIS A 48 17.18 17.11 7.05
CA HIS A 48 17.26 15.73 6.56
C HIS A 48 15.90 15.08 6.40
N PHE A 49 15.69 14.39 5.28
CA PHE A 49 14.49 13.58 5.06
C PHE A 49 14.51 12.28 5.90
N SER A 50 13.54 12.13 6.79
CA SER A 50 13.43 10.97 7.67
C SER A 50 12.60 9.86 7.03
N LYS A 51 13.28 8.83 6.50
CA LYS A 51 12.63 7.62 5.97
C LYS A 51 11.70 6.94 6.99
N LYS A 52 12.05 7.00 8.28
CA LYS A 52 11.25 6.44 9.37
C LYS A 52 9.93 7.19 9.52
N ARG A 53 9.96 8.53 9.57
CA ARG A 53 8.75 9.36 9.65
C ARG A 53 7.88 9.16 8.41
N PHE A 54 8.51 9.16 7.22
CA PHE A 54 7.80 8.91 5.97
C PHE A 54 7.07 7.56 5.99
N SER A 55 7.78 6.48 6.30
CA SER A 55 7.19 5.14 6.34
C SER A 55 6.07 5.00 7.38
N ALA A 56 6.13 5.78 8.46
CA ALA A 56 5.14 5.73 9.54
C ALA A 56 3.87 6.53 9.26
N HIS A 57 3.93 7.59 8.43
CA HIS A 57 2.83 8.58 8.34
C HIS A 57 2.36 8.88 6.91
N CYS A 58 3.05 8.41 5.87
CA CYS A 58 2.66 8.74 4.50
C CYS A 58 1.30 8.15 4.08
N LEU A 59 0.83 7.07 4.72
CA LEU A 59 -0.50 6.52 4.45
C LEU A 59 -1.61 7.49 4.85
N GLU A 60 -1.45 8.20 5.97
CA GLU A 60 -2.41 9.20 6.42
C GLU A 60 -2.61 10.30 5.38
N GLU A 61 -1.55 10.68 4.67
CA GLU A 61 -1.60 11.69 3.63
C GLU A 61 -2.12 11.15 2.31
N TYR A 62 -1.72 9.92 1.96
CA TYR A 62 -2.23 9.18 0.81
C TYR A 62 -3.77 9.09 0.85
N ALA A 63 -4.31 8.74 2.01
CA ALA A 63 -5.74 8.58 2.26
C ALA A 63 -6.54 9.89 2.22
N ARG A 64 -5.89 11.05 2.11
CA ARG A 64 -6.58 12.33 1.86
C ARG A 64 -6.96 12.52 0.39
N THR A 65 -6.36 11.76 -0.53
CA THR A 65 -6.61 11.89 -1.96
C THR A 65 -7.23 10.62 -2.54
N PHE A 66 -6.71 9.45 -2.17
CA PHE A 66 -7.22 8.17 -2.66
C PHE A 66 -8.11 7.49 -1.62
N ARG A 67 -9.02 6.63 -2.09
CA ARG A 67 -9.97 5.88 -1.25
C ARG A 67 -9.65 4.40 -1.13
N THR A 68 -8.60 3.94 -1.82
CA THR A 68 -8.15 2.56 -1.77
C THR A 68 -6.65 2.45 -2.04
N VAL A 69 -6.04 1.35 -1.61
CA VAL A 69 -4.68 0.98 -1.98
C VAL A 69 -4.53 -0.54 -2.05
N GLU A 70 -3.68 -1.01 -2.97
CA GLU A 70 -3.21 -2.40 -2.93
C GLU A 70 -1.99 -2.51 -2.01
N VAL A 71 -2.05 -3.44 -1.08
CA VAL A 71 -0.97 -3.83 -0.18
C VAL A 71 -0.31 -5.07 -0.76
N ASP A 72 0.71 -4.87 -1.58
CA ASP A 72 1.44 -5.94 -2.28
C ASP A 72 2.47 -6.66 -1.39
N SER A 73 2.90 -6.03 -0.29
CA SER A 73 3.85 -6.62 0.66
C SER A 73 3.36 -7.92 1.30
N THR A 74 2.04 -8.14 1.36
CA THR A 74 1.44 -9.38 1.88
C THR A 74 1.59 -10.57 0.96
N TYR A 75 2.05 -10.36 -0.27
CA TYR A 75 2.46 -11.45 -1.14
C TYR A 75 3.59 -12.29 -0.53
N TYR A 76 4.50 -11.68 0.24
CA TYR A 76 5.68 -12.36 0.77
C TYR A 76 5.46 -12.98 2.17
N ALA A 77 4.37 -12.61 2.84
CA ALA A 77 4.04 -13.14 4.16
C ALA A 77 2.58 -12.79 4.52
N LEU A 78 1.92 -13.69 5.25
CA LEU A 78 0.64 -13.37 5.89
C LEU A 78 0.79 -12.14 6.81
N PRO A 79 -0.11 -11.14 6.70
CA PRO A 79 -0.05 -9.97 7.56
C PRO A 79 -0.34 -10.34 9.02
N LYS A 80 0.38 -9.70 9.94
CA LYS A 80 0.09 -9.78 11.39
C LYS A 80 -1.05 -8.83 11.74
N MET A 81 -1.81 -9.14 12.80
CA MET A 81 -2.91 -8.29 13.25
C MET A 81 -2.47 -6.86 13.56
N ASP A 82 -1.38 -6.67 14.33
CA ASP A 82 -0.85 -5.34 14.65
C ASP A 82 -0.50 -4.50 13.41
N PHE A 83 -0.09 -5.16 12.32
CA PHE A 83 0.15 -4.47 11.05
C PHE A 83 -1.15 -3.98 10.42
N ILE A 84 -2.19 -4.82 10.40
CA ILE A 84 -3.51 -4.45 9.90
C ILE A 84 -4.11 -3.33 10.75
N ASP A 85 -4.05 -3.45 12.07
CA ASP A 85 -4.55 -2.44 13.01
C ASP A 85 -3.83 -1.09 12.81
N GLY A 86 -2.51 -1.14 12.61
CA GLY A 86 -1.71 0.05 12.30
C GLY A 86 -2.08 0.70 10.96
N LEU A 87 -2.46 -0.06 9.93
CA LEU A 87 -2.96 0.49 8.66
C LEU A 87 -4.35 1.13 8.85
N ALA A 88 -5.26 0.41 9.50
CA ALA A 88 -6.63 0.85 9.74
C ALA A 88 -6.68 2.16 10.56
N ALA A 89 -5.79 2.31 11.54
CA ALA A 89 -5.69 3.52 12.36
C ALA A 89 -5.26 4.78 11.60
N GLN A 90 -4.65 4.64 10.42
CA GLN A 90 -4.12 5.77 9.63
C GLN A 90 -5.11 6.28 8.58
N VAL A 91 -6.23 5.60 8.35
CA VAL A 91 -7.13 5.90 7.23
C VAL A 91 -8.57 6.15 7.71
N PRO A 92 -9.39 6.87 6.92
CA PRO A 92 -10.82 7.00 7.16
C PRO A 92 -11.54 5.64 7.20
N LYS A 93 -12.69 5.57 7.88
CA LYS A 93 -13.49 4.35 8.06
C LYS A 93 -13.96 3.72 6.74
N ASP A 94 -14.16 4.54 5.72
CA ASP A 94 -14.61 4.18 4.38
C ASP A 94 -13.45 3.84 3.43
N PHE A 95 -12.20 3.88 3.89
CA PHE A 95 -11.05 3.51 3.07
C PHE A 95 -10.96 1.99 2.89
N VAL A 96 -10.72 1.55 1.66
CA VAL A 96 -10.67 0.13 1.30
C VAL A 96 -9.23 -0.33 1.09
N PHE A 97 -8.87 -1.50 1.62
CA PHE A 97 -7.59 -2.13 1.32
C PHE A 97 -7.79 -3.35 0.43
N SER A 98 -6.92 -3.51 -0.56
CA SER A 98 -6.78 -4.76 -1.32
C SER A 98 -5.48 -5.44 -0.91
N PHE A 99 -5.56 -6.56 -0.21
CA PHE A 99 -4.36 -7.30 0.21
C PHE A 99 -4.01 -8.37 -0.81
N LYS A 100 -2.76 -8.37 -1.27
CA LYS A 100 -2.29 -9.41 -2.17
C LYS A 100 -2.17 -10.73 -1.42
N VAL A 101 -2.77 -11.78 -1.96
CA VAL A 101 -2.72 -13.12 -1.37
C VAL A 101 -1.27 -13.63 -1.36
N PRO A 102 -0.78 -14.23 -0.25
CA PRO A 102 0.59 -14.73 -0.15
C PRO A 102 0.98 -15.75 -1.24
N ASP A 103 2.26 -15.76 -1.57
CA ASP A 103 2.90 -16.68 -2.50
C ASP A 103 2.81 -18.14 -2.07
N ASP A 104 2.76 -18.37 -0.75
CA ASP A 104 2.42 -19.65 -0.12
C ASP A 104 1.08 -20.23 -0.59
N ILE A 105 0.16 -19.41 -1.09
CA ILE A 105 -1.17 -19.81 -1.59
C ILE A 105 -1.24 -19.69 -3.12
N THR A 106 -0.63 -18.67 -3.72
CA THR A 106 -0.82 -18.38 -5.15
C THR A 106 0.18 -19.06 -6.09
N ILE A 107 1.29 -19.60 -5.58
CA ILE A 107 2.28 -20.29 -6.42
C ILE A 107 1.90 -21.76 -6.59
N LYS A 108 1.76 -22.24 -7.84
CA LYS A 108 1.47 -23.66 -8.14
C LYS A 108 2.66 -24.58 -7.87
N THR A 109 3.83 -24.20 -8.35
CA THR A 109 5.09 -24.91 -8.16
C THR A 109 6.12 -23.87 -7.76
N PHE A 110 6.79 -24.08 -6.63
CA PHE A 110 7.76 -23.11 -6.13
C PHE A 110 8.94 -22.98 -7.11
N PRO A 111 9.30 -21.75 -7.51
CA PRO A 111 10.48 -21.51 -8.34
C PRO A 111 11.76 -22.08 -7.72
N HIS A 112 12.73 -22.43 -8.56
CA HIS A 112 14.08 -22.80 -8.12
C HIS A 112 14.89 -21.56 -7.69
N LEU A 113 14.43 -20.91 -6.62
CA LEU A 113 15.06 -19.74 -6.03
C LEU A 113 15.42 -20.02 -4.56
N ASN A 114 16.54 -19.47 -4.10
CA ASN A 114 17.05 -19.66 -2.74
C ASN A 114 16.04 -19.23 -1.66
N THR A 115 15.17 -18.26 -1.96
CA THR A 115 14.12 -17.77 -1.05
C THR A 115 13.11 -18.84 -0.65
N PHE A 116 12.92 -19.88 -1.45
CA PHE A 116 11.98 -20.97 -1.16
C PHE A 116 12.63 -22.14 -0.39
N GLY A 117 13.95 -22.14 -0.21
CA GLY A 117 14.67 -23.18 0.54
C GLY A 117 14.29 -24.59 0.09
N ASP A 118 13.94 -25.45 1.05
CA ASP A 118 13.55 -26.84 0.79
C ASP A 118 12.30 -27.01 -0.07
N ARG A 119 11.52 -25.94 -0.27
CA ARG A 119 10.32 -25.96 -1.12
C ARG A 119 10.63 -25.75 -2.59
N ALA A 120 11.81 -25.22 -2.92
CA ALA A 120 12.21 -24.90 -4.29
C ALA A 120 12.01 -26.10 -5.24
N GLY A 121 11.31 -25.88 -6.36
CA GLY A 121 10.98 -26.89 -7.36
C GLY A 121 9.85 -27.85 -7.01
N LYS A 122 9.31 -27.80 -5.77
CA LYS A 122 8.22 -28.69 -5.33
C LYS A 122 6.86 -28.09 -5.68
N ALA A 123 5.88 -28.96 -5.93
CA ALA A 123 4.48 -28.55 -6.02
C ALA A 123 4.02 -27.96 -4.68
N ASN A 124 3.24 -26.90 -4.72
CA ASN A 124 2.69 -26.27 -3.53
C ASN A 124 1.41 -27.00 -3.09
N PRO A 125 1.37 -27.62 -1.90
CA PRO A 125 0.18 -28.31 -1.42
C PRO A 125 -0.99 -27.36 -1.08
N TYR A 126 -0.74 -26.05 -0.98
CA TYR A 126 -1.73 -25.03 -0.65
C TYR A 126 -2.16 -24.19 -1.86
N PHE A 127 -1.74 -24.56 -3.07
CA PHE A 127 -2.16 -23.86 -4.28
C PHE A 127 -3.67 -23.98 -4.50
N LEU A 128 -4.33 -22.83 -4.68
CA LEU A 128 -5.75 -22.72 -5.02
C LEU A 128 -5.99 -22.82 -6.54
#